data_AF-A0A8S0V5N9-F1
#
_entry.id   AF-A0A8S0V5N9-F1
#
_cell.length_a   1.000
_cell.length_b   1.000
_cell.length_c   1.000
_cell.angle_alpha   90.00
_cell.angle_beta   90.00
_cell.angle_gamma   90.00
#
_symmetry.space_group_name_H-M   'P 1'
#
loop_
_entity.id
_entity.type
_entity.pdbx_description
1 polymer ?
#
loop_
_entity_poly.entity_id
_entity_poly.type
_entity_poly.pdbx_seq_one_letter_code
_entity_poly.pdbx_strand_id
1 'polypeptide(L)'
;MDEVVVLGGGATYTHLSKQIPIIKKLFQDPDEQIGADIVTMALLAPARLIAANSGVDAAVVVEKILSSDWKIGYNAMTGRYEDLMAAGFIDPSQVLRCAIQNAVSVAGVILIT
;
A
#
# COMPACT_ATOMS: atom_id res chain seq x y z
N MET A 1 -12.61 22.12 6.98
CA MET A 1 -12.40 20.67 7.16
C MET A 1 -10.94 20.46 6.88
N ASP A 2 -10.13 20.21 7.90
CA ASP A 2 -8.72 19.89 7.70
C ASP A 2 -8.64 18.54 6.98
N GLU A 3 -8.02 18.53 5.81
CA GLU A 3 -7.84 17.32 5.02
C GLU A 3 -6.85 16.42 5.75
N VAL A 4 -7.29 15.23 6.16
CA VAL A 4 -6.42 14.26 6.83
C VAL A 4 -5.44 13.72 5.80
N VAL A 5 -4.16 14.02 5.99
CA VAL A 5 -3.06 13.58 5.11
C VAL A 5 -2.36 12.34 5.67
N VAL A 6 -1.84 11.52 4.77
CA VAL A 6 -1.06 10.30 5.07
C VAL A 6 0.20 10.27 4.20
N LEU A 7 1.06 9.27 4.42
CA LEU A 7 2.31 9.14 3.68
C LEU A 7 2.04 8.74 2.24
N GLY A 8 2.66 9.44 1.29
CA GLY A 8 2.51 9.16 -0.12
C GLY A 8 3.38 8.01 -0.61
N GLY A 9 3.58 7.95 -1.93
CA GLY A 9 4.54 7.02 -2.56
C GLY A 9 4.19 5.54 -2.40
N GLY A 10 2.93 5.21 -2.08
CA GLY A 10 2.50 3.85 -1.76
C GLY A 10 2.96 3.34 -0.39
N ALA A 11 3.62 4.16 0.43
CA ALA A 11 4.11 3.76 1.75
C ALA A 11 2.96 3.46 2.72
N THR A 12 1.89 4.27 2.70
CA THR A 12 0.72 4.04 3.55
C THR A 12 0.09 2.67 3.28
N TYR A 13 -0.16 2.31 2.02
CA TYR A 13 -0.69 0.97 1.69
C TYR A 13 0.25 -0.16 2.08
N THR A 14 1.55 0.05 1.86
CA THR A 14 2.58 -0.94 2.23
C THR A 14 2.55 -1.21 3.73
N HIS A 15 2.48 -0.18 4.58
CA HIS A 15 2.38 -0.38 6.02
C HIS A 15 1.03 -0.97 6.45
N LEU A 16 -0.08 -0.55 5.84
CA LEU A 16 -1.41 -1.11 6.12
C LEU A 16 -1.51 -2.59 5.76
N SER A 17 -0.73 -3.07 4.78
CA SER A 17 -0.70 -4.49 4.43
C SER A 17 -0.35 -5.40 5.61
N LYS A 18 0.42 -4.90 6.61
CA LYS A 18 0.76 -5.62 7.85
C LYS A 18 -0.45 -5.94 8.73
N GLN A 19 -1.58 -5.25 8.53
CA GLN A 19 -2.82 -5.48 9.27
C GLN A 19 -3.67 -6.60 8.65
N ILE A 20 -3.48 -6.90 7.36
CA ILE A 20 -4.28 -7.91 6.67
C ILE A 20 -4.10 -9.32 7.28
N PRO A 21 -2.92 -9.77 7.71
CA PRO A 21 -2.79 -11.05 8.42
C PRO A 21 -3.63 -11.15 9.71
N ILE A 22 -3.93 -10.02 10.36
CA ILE A 22 -4.80 -9.99 11.55
C ILE A 22 -6.25 -10.16 11.11
N ILE A 23 -6.67 -9.48 10.04
CA ILE A 23 -8.00 -9.60 9.45
C ILE A 23 -8.23 -11.02 8.92
N LYS A 24 -7.23 -11.60 8.25
CA LYS A 24 -7.27 -12.97 7.70
C LYS A 24 -7.62 -14.01 8.76
N LYS A 25 -7.15 -13.84 10.01
CA LYS A 25 -7.45 -14.75 11.13
C LYS A 25 -8.91 -14.73 11.57
N LEU A 26 -9.68 -13.73 11.16
CA LEU A 26 -11.12 -13.65 11.45
C LEU A 26 -11.96 -14.51 10.50
N PHE A 27 -11.39 -14.91 9.35
CA PHE A 27 -12.08 -15.72 8.35
C PHE A 27 -11.97 -17.21 8.64
N GLN A 28 -13.10 -17.89 8.59
CA GLN A 28 -13.19 -19.34 8.71
C GLN A 28 -13.17 -20.03 7.34
N ASP A 29 -13.63 -19.33 6.31
CA ASP A 29 -13.66 -19.81 4.94
C ASP A 29 -12.26 -19.71 4.29
N PRO A 30 -11.70 -20.81 3.76
CA PRO A 30 -10.45 -20.79 3.00
C PRO A 30 -10.46 -19.81 1.81
N ASP A 31 -11.59 -19.59 1.16
CA ASP A 31 -11.69 -18.71 -0.01
C ASP A 31 -11.57 -17.23 0.40
N GLU A 32 -12.15 -16.86 1.54
CA GLU A 32 -11.95 -15.52 2.13
C GLU A 32 -10.49 -15.29 2.53
N GLN A 33 -9.82 -16.33 3.03
CA GLN A 33 -8.40 -16.27 3.37
C GLN A 33 -7.52 -16.05 2.13
N ILE A 34 -7.84 -16.69 1.00
CA ILE A 34 -7.19 -16.43 -0.29
C ILE A 34 -7.44 -14.98 -0.74
N GLY A 35 -8.67 -14.49 -0.60
CA GLY A 35 -9.02 -13.10 -0.88
C GLY A 35 -8.19 -12.10 -0.07
N ALA A 36 -7.95 -12.37 1.21
CA ALA A 36 -7.08 -11.56 2.06
C ALA A 36 -5.62 -11.53 1.56
N ASP A 37 -5.10 -12.67 1.09
CA ASP A 37 -3.74 -12.72 0.52
C ASP A 37 -3.65 -11.90 -0.77
N ILE A 38 -4.69 -11.94 -1.62
CA ILE A 38 -4.77 -11.13 -2.84
C ILE A 38 -4.76 -9.64 -2.51
N VAL A 39 -5.55 -9.20 -1.53
CA VAL A 39 -5.57 -7.79 -1.09
C VAL A 39 -4.21 -7.38 -0.52
N THR A 40 -3.55 -8.26 0.23
CA THR A 40 -2.19 -8.01 0.74
C THR A 40 -1.23 -7.71 -0.41
N MET A 41 -1.23 -8.54 -1.45
CA MET A 41 -0.39 -8.33 -2.64
C MET A 41 -0.75 -7.04 -3.39
N ALA A 42 -2.05 -6.74 -3.53
CA ALA A 42 -2.54 -5.55 -4.22
C ALA A 42 -2.10 -4.25 -3.51
N LEU A 43 -2.09 -4.24 -2.17
CA LEU A 43 -1.64 -3.08 -1.38
C LEU A 43 -0.15 -2.75 -1.58
N LEU A 44 0.68 -3.74 -1.92
CA LEU A 44 2.11 -3.51 -2.21
C LEU A 44 2.33 -2.95 -3.61
N ALA A 45 1.40 -3.16 -4.54
CA ALA A 45 1.56 -2.81 -5.95
C ALA A 45 1.91 -1.34 -6.21
N PRO A 46 1.30 -0.33 -5.54
CA PRO A 46 1.63 1.07 -5.78
C PRO A 46 3.10 1.42 -5.50
N ALA A 47 3.65 0.97 -4.37
CA ALA A 47 5.07 1.19 -4.05
C ALA A 47 5.99 0.44 -5.02
N ARG A 48 5.63 -0.79 -5.43
CA ARG A 48 6.39 -1.55 -6.44
C ARG A 48 6.44 -0.84 -7.78
N LEU A 49 5.32 -0.30 -8.25
CA LEU A 49 5.25 0.41 -9.54
C LEU A 49 6.10 1.67 -9.51
N ILE A 50 6.05 2.45 -8.43
CA ILE A 50 6.87 3.66 -8.27
C ILE A 50 8.35 3.29 -8.26
N ALA A 51 8.75 2.27 -7.52
CA ALA A 51 10.13 1.79 -7.47
C ALA A 51 10.62 1.30 -8.85
N ALA A 52 9.82 0.47 -9.54
CA ALA A 52 10.15 -0.04 -10.87
C ALA A 52 10.29 1.09 -11.90
N ASN A 53 9.38 2.08 -11.87
CA ASN A 53 9.46 3.26 -12.74
C ASN A 53 10.68 4.14 -12.42
N SER A 54 11.23 4.03 -11.22
CA SER A 54 12.47 4.71 -10.81
C SER A 54 13.74 3.92 -11.14
N GLY A 55 13.61 2.77 -11.81
CA GLY A 55 14.74 1.94 -12.26
C GLY A 55 15.42 1.14 -11.14
N VAL A 56 14.77 0.96 -9.99
CA VAL A 56 15.31 0.19 -8.85
C VAL A 56 14.51 -1.09 -8.63
N ASP A 57 15.09 -2.03 -7.89
CA ASP A 57 14.42 -3.29 -7.53
C ASP A 57 13.23 -3.03 -6.59
N ALA A 58 12.03 -3.23 -7.14
CA ALA A 58 10.78 -3.02 -6.43
C ALA A 58 10.60 -3.92 -5.20
N ALA A 59 11.12 -5.14 -5.21
CA ALA A 59 11.01 -6.06 -4.08
C ALA A 59 11.85 -5.55 -2.90
N VAL A 60 13.08 -5.13 -3.16
CA VAL A 60 13.98 -4.56 -2.15
C VAL A 60 13.39 -3.28 -1.54
N VAL A 61 12.78 -2.42 -2.38
CA VAL A 61 12.14 -1.19 -1.89
C VAL A 61 10.98 -1.49 -0.97
N VAL A 62 10.07 -2.38 -1.36
CA VAL A 62 8.92 -2.73 -0.55
C VAL A 62 9.31 -3.40 0.76
N GLU A 63 10.27 -4.35 0.71
CA GLU A 63 10.77 -5.02 1.91
C GLU A 63 11.40 -4.01 2.90
N LYS A 64 12.13 -3.03 2.38
CA LYS A 64 12.73 -2.00 3.21
C LYS A 64 11.68 -1.08 3.84
N ILE A 65 10.64 -0.68 3.11
CA ILE A 65 9.51 0.08 3.67
C ILE A 65 8.79 -0.76 4.75
N LEU A 66 8.53 -2.05 4.47
CA LEU A 66 7.90 -2.96 5.43
C LEU A 66 8.72 -3.17 6.70
N SER A 67 10.05 -3.16 6.63
CA SER A 67 10.91 -3.31 7.82
C SER A 67 11.15 -1.99 8.56
N SER A 68 10.74 -0.85 8.00
CA SER A 68 10.96 0.48 8.58
C SER A 68 9.78 0.95 9.44
N ASP A 69 10.03 2.02 10.21
CA ASP A 69 9.01 2.74 10.95
C ASP A 69 7.94 3.33 10.03
N TRP A 70 6.74 3.55 10.56
CA TRP A 70 5.58 4.05 9.81
C TRP A 70 5.94 5.27 8.95
N LYS A 71 6.65 6.26 9.50
CA LYS A 71 6.98 7.52 8.83
C LYS A 71 7.95 7.38 7.65
N ILE A 72 8.71 6.28 7.61
CA ILE A 72 9.74 6.07 6.61
C ILE A 72 9.11 5.47 5.34
N GLY A 73 9.48 6.06 4.20
CA GLY A 73 9.14 5.53 2.89
C GLY A 73 10.26 5.81 1.88
N TYR A 74 10.03 5.43 0.63
CA TYR A 74 11.02 5.58 -0.45
C TYR A 74 10.76 6.83 -1.27
N ASN A 75 11.70 7.77 -1.25
CA ASN A 75 11.69 8.92 -2.15
C ASN A 75 12.30 8.51 -3.50
N ALA A 76 11.42 8.32 -4.48
CA ALA A 76 11.79 7.97 -5.86
C ALA A 76 12.64 9.02 -6.59
N MET A 77 12.54 10.31 -6.21
CA MET A 77 13.30 11.37 -6.85
C MET A 77 14.77 11.38 -6.43
N THR A 78 15.06 10.98 -5.18
CA THR A 78 16.42 11.00 -4.61
C THR A 78 17.01 9.60 -4.41
N GLY A 79 16.18 8.55 -4.51
CA GLY A 79 16.57 7.16 -4.27
C GLY A 79 16.82 6.83 -2.79
N ARG A 80 16.28 7.61 -1.86
CA ARG A 80 16.55 7.49 -0.41
C ARG A 80 15.34 7.04 0.38
N TYR A 81 15.59 6.39 1.51
CA TYR A 81 14.58 6.11 2.52
C TYR A 81 14.60 7.21 3.56
N GLU A 82 13.49 7.92 3.71
CA GLU A 82 13.40 9.08 4.59
C GLU A 82 11.98 9.25 5.13
N ASP A 83 11.83 10.16 6.10
CA ASP A 83 10.52 10.56 6.59
C ASP A 83 9.77 11.29 5.47
N LEU A 84 8.81 10.62 4.86
CA LEU A 84 8.07 11.16 3.72
C LEU A 84 7.17 12.34 4.13
N MET A 85 6.72 12.37 5.39
CA MET A 85 5.93 13.49 5.89
C MET A 85 6.80 14.74 6.03
N ALA A 86 8.02 14.60 6.57
CA ALA A 86 8.98 15.71 6.64
C ALA A 86 9.49 16.15 5.26
N ALA A 87 9.64 15.22 4.32
CA ALA A 87 10.05 15.50 2.94
C ALA A 87 8.92 16.06 2.06
N GLY A 88 7.68 16.12 2.56
CA GLY A 88 6.53 16.69 1.85
C GLY A 88 5.84 15.75 0.87
N PHE A 89 6.17 14.46 0.87
CA PHE A 89 5.49 13.44 0.07
C PHE A 89 4.30 12.89 0.85
N ILE A 90 3.21 13.64 0.82
CA ILE A 90 1.96 13.32 1.49
C ILE A 90 0.82 13.16 0.47
N ASP A 91 -0.08 12.23 0.74
CA ASP A 91 -1.29 12.03 -0.05
C ASP A 91 -2.53 12.28 0.84
N PRO A 92 -3.62 12.83 0.30
CA PRO A 92 -4.88 12.89 1.02
C PRO A 92 -5.44 11.50 1.35
N SER A 93 -5.77 11.26 2.61
CA SER A 93 -6.34 9.97 3.04
C SER A 93 -7.63 9.60 2.30
N GLN A 94 -8.43 10.60 1.94
CA GLN A 94 -9.67 10.40 1.19
C GLN A 94 -9.38 9.82 -0.20
N VAL A 95 -8.34 10.29 -0.88
CA VAL A 95 -7.96 9.80 -2.21
C VAL A 95 -7.54 8.33 -2.13
N LEU A 96 -6.71 7.97 -1.15
CA LEU A 96 -6.29 6.58 -0.96
C LEU A 96 -7.50 5.68 -0.67
N ARG A 97 -8.36 6.09 0.26
CA ARG A 97 -9.57 5.31 0.60
C ARG A 97 -10.47 5.11 -0.61
N CYS A 98 -10.75 6.17 -1.39
CA CYS A 98 -11.59 6.08 -2.58
C CYS A 98 -10.95 5.20 -3.67
N ALA A 99 -9.63 5.28 -3.85
CA ALA A 99 -8.92 4.47 -4.84
C ALA A 99 -9.07 2.97 -4.55
N ILE A 100 -8.83 2.53 -3.31
CA ILE A 100 -8.96 1.11 -2.97
C ILE A 100 -10.42 0.63 -3.00
N GLN A 101 -11.37 1.44 -2.54
CA GLN A 101 -12.79 1.09 -2.57
C GLN A 101 -13.29 0.87 -4.01
N ASN A 102 -12.92 1.77 -4.92
CA ASN A 102 -13.30 1.66 -6.32
C ASN A 102 -12.61 0.47 -7.01
N ALA A 103 -11.33 0.25 -6.73
CA ALA A 103 -10.58 -0.89 -7.27
C ALA A 103 -11.19 -2.23 -6.84
N VAL A 104 -11.50 -2.40 -5.55
CA VAL A 104 -12.13 -3.61 -5.02
C VAL A 104 -13.54 -3.81 -5.58
N SER A 105 -14.33 -2.75 -5.72
CA SER A 105 -15.68 -2.81 -6.30
C SER A 105 -15.67 -3.40 -7.72
N VAL A 106 -14.79 -2.87 -8.59
CA VAL A 106 -14.68 -3.33 -9.98
C VAL A 106 -14.07 -4.73 -10.04
N ALA A 107 -13.01 -5.00 -9.29
CA ALA A 107 -12.36 -6.32 -9.26
C ALA A 107 -13.32 -7.42 -8.79
N GLY A 108 -14.13 -7.15 -7.76
CA GLY A 108 -15.11 -8.08 -7.23
C GLY A 108 -16.16 -8.47 -8.27
N VAL A 109 -16.64 -7.52 -9.08
CA VAL A 109 -17.58 -7.81 -10.18
C VAL A 109 -16.92 -8.67 -11.26
N ILE A 110 -15.68 -8.37 -11.65
CA ILE A 110 -14.98 -9.10 -12.73
C ILE A 110 -14.64 -10.55 -12.32
N LEU A 111 -14.32 -10.80 -11.04
CA LEU A 111 -13.91 -12.13 -10.59
C LEU A 111 -15.06 -13.14 -10.51
N ILE A 112 -16.30 -12.67 -10.38
CA ILE A 112 -17.49 -13.53 -10.24
C ILE A 112 -18.26 -13.72 -11.56
N THR A 113 -17.83 -13.05 -12.63
CA THR A 113 -18.42 -13.15 -13.98
C THR A 113 -17.65 -14.14 -14.84
#